data_AF-A0A857L4K5-F1
#
_entry.id   AF-A0A857L4K5-F1
#
_cell.length_a   1.000
_cell.length_b   1.000
_cell.length_c   1.000
_cell.angle_alpha   90.00
_cell.angle_beta   90.00
_cell.angle_gamma   90.00
#
_symmetry.space_group_name_H-M   'P 1'
#
loop_
_entity.id
_entity.type
_entity.pdbx_description
1 polymer ?
#
loop_
_entity_poly.entity_id
_entity_poly.type
_entity_poly.pdbx_seq_one_letter_code
_entity_poly.pdbx_strand_id
1 'polypeptide(L)'
;MKSNRFRHARLGAALVAAVAISLSACSTSDSGGGGGTGADAIITVNGTEPQNGLVTTNTNENGGGRVVDALFTGLYAYKADGTPELANAESVDTKDNQNYTIHLKKDWTFTDGTPVKAQNYVKAWNFGADSTNAQLQQSFFAPIEGYEAVAGEKPTTHEMSGLKVVDDYTFTVKLTQPNIDFKLGLGFTPFKPLPDVFFTEGAEKFGQNPVGNGAYKLADGNAWEHNVKLNVVKNPDYKGPDQPKNGGISFVFYSSLDTAYSDLQAGNLDVLDTIPPSAFKTFEKDLGDRALKTPTAQNQQIGIGEYLPHFGGEEGKLRRQALSLAINRDEITKTIFDGLRNPAKDFSAKSLPGYDAGLPGSEVLGFDAAKAKELWAKADAISKWSGSFQIAYNSDGGHQEWIDAVCNQIKNTLGIDAHGAPAPTFKQIRDQVTQRTIKTAFRSGWQGDYPSILEFLQPQFITGAGANDEDYTNPAFDKKLNEALAATDPATSYKLTAQAQAILLKDLPVLPLWDYTNAAGEAEGVTAEIGWQGLPYYTGIAKS
;
A
#
# COMPACT_ATOMS: atom_id res chain seq x y z
N MET A 1 -16.18 -26.92 -84.48
CA MET A 1 -16.06 -25.45 -84.37
C MET A 1 -17.47 -24.88 -84.47
N LYS A 2 -18.12 -24.58 -83.35
CA LYS A 2 -19.59 -24.53 -83.27
C LYS A 2 -20.13 -23.12 -83.01
N SER A 3 -20.53 -22.51 -84.12
CA SER A 3 -21.65 -21.59 -84.38
C SER A 3 -22.21 -20.68 -83.28
N ASN A 4 -22.06 -19.38 -83.52
CA ASN A 4 -22.99 -18.32 -83.15
C ASN A 4 -24.44 -18.64 -83.59
N ARG A 5 -25.43 -18.25 -82.77
CA ARG A 5 -26.44 -17.23 -83.12
C ARG A 5 -27.59 -17.10 -82.09
N PHE A 6 -27.82 -15.84 -81.70
CA PHE A 6 -29.11 -15.14 -81.56
C PHE A 6 -30.07 -15.38 -80.36
N ARG A 7 -30.46 -14.22 -79.77
CA ARG A 7 -31.82 -13.71 -79.47
C ARG A 7 -32.35 -13.69 -78.01
N HIS A 8 -32.78 -12.47 -77.62
CA HIS A 8 -33.96 -12.07 -76.81
C HIS A 8 -33.85 -12.25 -75.29
N ALA A 9 -33.78 -11.19 -74.47
CA ALA A 9 -34.86 -10.27 -74.04
C ALA A 9 -35.97 -10.95 -73.22
N ARG A 10 -36.01 -10.72 -71.89
CA ARG A 10 -37.07 -10.00 -71.15
C ARG A 10 -37.03 -10.28 -69.64
N LEU A 11 -37.37 -9.21 -68.90
CA LEU A 11 -37.76 -9.16 -67.49
C LEU A 11 -38.77 -10.25 -67.09
N GLY A 12 -38.68 -10.65 -65.82
CA GLY A 12 -39.77 -11.30 -65.09
C GLY A 12 -39.45 -11.34 -63.59
N ALA A 13 -40.05 -10.44 -62.82
CA ALA A 13 -40.13 -10.52 -61.37
C ALA A 13 -41.28 -11.46 -60.96
N ALA A 14 -41.06 -12.32 -59.96
CA ALA A 14 -42.12 -12.83 -59.09
C ALA A 14 -41.54 -13.48 -57.82
N LEU A 15 -42.17 -13.11 -56.70
CA LEU A 15 -42.12 -13.62 -55.32
C LEU A 15 -41.78 -15.12 -55.15
N VAL A 16 -41.01 -15.47 -54.11
CA VAL A 16 -41.28 -16.64 -53.25
C VAL A 16 -40.84 -16.38 -51.79
N ALA A 17 -41.84 -16.51 -50.90
CA ALA A 17 -41.88 -16.96 -49.51
C ALA A 17 -40.66 -16.87 -48.58
N ALA A 18 -40.90 -16.19 -47.45
CA ALA A 18 -40.11 -16.31 -46.22
C ALA A 18 -40.24 -17.71 -45.60
N VAL A 19 -39.10 -18.35 -45.36
CA VAL A 19 -38.94 -19.43 -44.39
C VAL A 19 -37.83 -19.00 -43.44
N ALA A 20 -38.19 -18.80 -42.18
CA ALA A 20 -37.26 -18.53 -41.09
C ALA A 20 -36.42 -19.77 -40.82
N ILE A 21 -35.11 -19.67 -41.00
CA ILE A 21 -34.12 -20.61 -40.46
C ILE A 21 -33.32 -19.83 -39.42
N SER A 22 -33.59 -20.14 -38.15
CA SER A 22 -32.79 -19.75 -37.01
C SER A 22 -31.39 -20.36 -37.12
N LEU A 23 -30.43 -19.55 -37.54
CA LEU A 23 -29.00 -19.86 -37.41
C LEU A 23 -28.52 -19.30 -36.08
N SER A 24 -28.38 -20.20 -35.11
CA SER A 24 -27.57 -20.02 -33.91
C SER A 24 -26.11 -19.80 -34.36
N ALA A 25 -25.72 -18.53 -34.47
CA ALA A 25 -24.32 -18.16 -34.67
C ALA A 25 -23.65 -18.11 -33.30
N CYS A 26 -22.75 -19.06 -33.06
CA CYS A 26 -21.77 -18.99 -32.00
C CYS A 26 -20.99 -17.68 -32.13
N SER A 27 -21.19 -16.75 -31.19
CA SER A 27 -20.30 -15.63 -31.01
C SER A 27 -19.00 -16.15 -30.39
N THR A 28 -17.98 -16.26 -31.22
CA THR A 28 -16.58 -16.24 -30.78
C THR A 28 -16.38 -15.01 -29.89
N SER A 29 -15.96 -15.28 -28.66
CA SER A 29 -15.61 -14.31 -27.63
C SER A 29 -14.41 -13.48 -28.08
N ASP A 30 -14.70 -12.27 -28.57
CA ASP A 30 -13.72 -11.21 -28.74
C ASP A 30 -13.42 -10.61 -27.36
N SER A 31 -12.20 -10.87 -26.90
CA SER A 31 -11.58 -10.24 -25.74
C SER A 31 -11.03 -8.87 -26.15
N GLY A 32 -11.79 -7.80 -25.92
CA GLY A 32 -11.30 -6.44 -26.13
C GLY A 32 -12.40 -5.38 -25.94
N GLY A 33 -12.26 -4.54 -24.91
CA GLY A 33 -13.03 -3.30 -24.72
C GLY A 33 -13.93 -3.31 -23.50
N GLY A 34 -13.41 -2.82 -22.37
CA GLY A 34 -14.20 -2.46 -21.19
C GLY A 34 -15.15 -1.32 -21.50
N GLY A 35 -16.35 -1.64 -21.98
CA GLY A 35 -17.41 -0.70 -22.37
C GLY A 35 -18.73 -0.95 -21.66
N GLY A 36 -18.70 -1.54 -20.46
CA GLY A 36 -19.89 -1.69 -19.63
C GLY A 36 -20.16 -0.41 -18.84
N THR A 37 -21.44 -0.03 -18.72
CA THR A 37 -21.91 0.99 -17.78
C THR A 37 -22.76 0.33 -16.68
N GLY A 38 -23.03 1.06 -15.61
CA GLY A 38 -23.83 0.60 -14.48
C GLY A 38 -23.11 -0.42 -13.58
N ALA A 39 -23.91 -1.22 -12.88
CA ALA A 39 -23.44 -2.09 -11.80
C ALA A 39 -22.56 -3.27 -12.26
N ASP A 40 -22.51 -3.55 -13.57
CA ASP A 40 -21.71 -4.62 -14.17
C ASP A 40 -20.44 -4.09 -14.87
N ALA A 41 -20.18 -2.78 -14.80
CA ALA A 41 -19.00 -2.16 -15.41
C ALA A 41 -17.71 -2.68 -14.78
N ILE A 42 -16.72 -3.03 -15.60
CA ILE A 42 -15.35 -3.25 -15.15
C ILE A 42 -14.62 -1.91 -15.17
N ILE A 43 -14.12 -1.47 -14.02
CA ILE A 43 -13.38 -0.22 -13.85
C ILE A 43 -11.90 -0.48 -14.09
N THR A 44 -11.27 0.27 -15.00
CA THR A 44 -9.81 0.22 -15.17
C THR A 44 -9.13 1.22 -14.24
N VAL A 45 -8.19 0.74 -13.42
CA VAL A 45 -7.42 1.57 -12.49
C VAL A 45 -5.93 1.29 -12.66
N ASN A 46 -5.06 2.25 -12.34
CA ASN A 46 -3.63 1.98 -12.34
C ASN A 46 -3.25 1.04 -11.18
N GLY A 47 -2.16 0.31 -11.35
CA GLY A 47 -1.55 -0.54 -10.34
C GLY A 47 -0.07 -0.79 -10.64
N THR A 48 0.55 -1.62 -9.81
CA THR A 48 1.91 -2.12 -9.99
C THR A 48 1.91 -3.62 -9.70
N GLU A 49 2.82 -4.35 -10.35
CA GLU A 49 3.01 -5.78 -10.11
C GLU A 49 3.29 -6.01 -8.61
N PRO A 50 2.52 -6.90 -7.94
CA PRO A 50 2.77 -7.29 -6.56
C PRO A 50 4.19 -7.84 -6.35
N GLN A 51 4.80 -7.54 -5.21
CA GLN A 51 6.14 -8.06 -4.90
C GLN A 51 6.15 -9.59 -4.73
N ASN A 52 5.12 -10.10 -4.05
CA ASN A 52 4.94 -11.50 -3.68
C ASN A 52 3.57 -12.00 -4.16
N GLY A 53 3.30 -13.30 -3.97
CA GLY A 53 1.94 -13.84 -4.10
C GLY A 53 0.95 -13.14 -3.16
N LEU A 54 -0.34 -13.18 -3.53
CA LEU A 54 -1.43 -12.51 -2.84
C LEU A 54 -1.83 -13.23 -1.54
N VAL A 55 -0.97 -13.13 -0.53
CA VAL A 55 -1.15 -13.73 0.80
C VAL A 55 -1.22 -12.60 1.83
N THR A 56 -2.28 -12.60 2.63
CA THR A 56 -2.59 -11.53 3.60
C THR A 56 -1.40 -11.17 4.50
N THR A 57 -0.67 -12.15 4.99
CA THR A 57 0.46 -11.95 5.91
C THR A 57 1.81 -11.70 5.22
N ASN A 58 1.89 -11.79 3.89
CA ASN A 58 3.15 -11.63 3.13
C ASN A 58 3.17 -10.44 2.16
N THR A 59 2.27 -9.49 2.36
CA THR A 59 2.12 -8.29 1.51
C THR A 59 2.31 -7.05 2.37
N ASN A 60 3.44 -6.35 2.24
CA ASN A 60 3.75 -5.11 2.97
C ASN A 60 3.98 -3.92 2.02
N GLU A 61 3.36 -3.98 0.85
CA GLU A 61 3.56 -3.02 -0.22
C GLU A 61 2.26 -2.80 -1.02
N ASN A 62 2.15 -1.65 -1.69
CA ASN A 62 0.88 -1.15 -2.24
C ASN A 62 0.35 -1.97 -3.45
N GLY A 63 1.23 -2.48 -4.32
CA GLY A 63 0.86 -3.27 -5.49
C GLY A 63 0.06 -4.52 -5.14
N GLY A 64 0.57 -5.32 -4.20
CA GLY A 64 -0.17 -6.43 -3.62
C GLY A 64 -1.30 -5.97 -2.70
N GLY A 65 -1.06 -4.94 -1.86
CA GLY A 65 -2.00 -4.49 -0.83
C GLY A 65 -3.38 -4.14 -1.39
N ARG A 66 -3.42 -3.32 -2.45
CA ARG A 66 -4.69 -2.91 -3.10
C ARG A 66 -5.50 -4.09 -3.65
N VAL A 67 -4.82 -5.15 -4.08
CA VAL A 67 -5.47 -6.36 -4.61
C VAL A 67 -5.94 -7.25 -3.48
N VAL A 68 -5.10 -7.48 -2.47
CA VAL A 68 -5.46 -8.28 -1.29
C VAL A 68 -6.63 -7.62 -0.54
N ASP A 69 -6.69 -6.29 -0.51
CA ASP A 69 -7.82 -5.53 0.05
C ASP A 69 -9.13 -5.72 -0.72
N ALA A 70 -9.06 -5.88 -2.04
CA ALA A 70 -10.23 -6.20 -2.84
C ALA A 70 -10.71 -7.65 -2.60
N LEU A 71 -9.78 -8.59 -2.40
CA LEU A 71 -10.06 -10.03 -2.31
C LEU A 71 -10.45 -10.50 -0.90
N PHE A 72 -10.00 -9.83 0.15
CA PHE A 72 -10.23 -10.25 1.53
C PHE A 72 -10.80 -9.11 2.38
N THR A 73 -11.74 -9.45 3.25
CA THR A 73 -12.27 -8.53 4.28
C THR A 73 -12.11 -9.14 5.66
N GLY A 74 -11.63 -8.34 6.61
CA GLY A 74 -11.36 -8.78 7.98
C GLY A 74 -12.55 -8.61 8.91
N LEU A 75 -12.23 -8.41 10.19
CA LEU A 75 -13.22 -8.14 11.24
C LEU A 75 -13.88 -6.78 11.04
N TYR A 76 -13.09 -5.80 10.59
CA TYR A 76 -13.55 -4.47 10.18
C TYR A 76 -13.30 -4.25 8.68
N ALA A 77 -14.06 -3.32 8.11
CA ALA A 77 -13.74 -2.61 6.88
C ALA A 77 -13.51 -1.13 7.22
N TYR A 78 -12.78 -0.40 6.38
CA TYR A 78 -12.61 1.04 6.54
C TYR A 78 -13.44 1.79 5.52
N LYS A 79 -14.09 2.87 5.96
CA LYS A 79 -14.69 3.86 5.03
C LYS A 79 -13.60 4.58 4.25
N ALA A 80 -14.02 5.34 3.24
CA ALA A 80 -13.15 6.25 2.52
C ALA A 80 -12.40 7.23 3.46
N ASP A 81 -13.00 7.65 4.58
CA ASP A 81 -12.34 8.52 5.57
C ASP A 81 -11.45 7.79 6.60
N GLY A 82 -11.35 6.47 6.51
CA GLY A 82 -10.56 5.63 7.43
C GLY A 82 -11.29 5.19 8.70
N THR A 83 -12.55 5.60 8.88
CA THR A 83 -13.37 5.14 10.01
C THR A 83 -13.61 3.63 9.92
N PRO A 84 -13.29 2.85 10.96
CA PRO A 84 -13.56 1.41 10.97
C PRO A 84 -15.05 1.12 11.18
N GLU A 85 -15.58 0.17 10.42
CA GLU A 85 -16.92 -0.40 10.57
C GLU A 85 -16.87 -1.93 10.66
N LEU A 86 -17.73 -2.51 11.48
CA LEU A 86 -17.81 -3.96 11.66
C LEU A 86 -18.19 -4.65 10.33
N ALA A 87 -17.29 -5.50 9.83
CA ALA A 87 -17.48 -6.30 8.62
C ALA A 87 -17.87 -7.74 8.99
N ASN A 88 -16.95 -8.70 9.02
CA ASN A 88 -17.27 -10.07 9.42
C ASN A 88 -17.47 -10.21 10.94
N ALA A 89 -16.93 -9.30 11.76
CA ALA A 89 -17.27 -9.27 13.17
C ALA A 89 -18.72 -8.80 13.40
N GLU A 90 -19.44 -9.49 14.28
CA GLU A 90 -20.67 -9.02 14.90
C GLU A 90 -20.35 -8.09 16.07
N SER A 91 -19.35 -8.42 16.88
CA SER A 91 -18.81 -7.55 17.92
C SER A 91 -17.33 -7.84 18.19
N VAL A 92 -16.64 -6.81 18.72
CA VAL A 92 -15.30 -6.92 19.28
C VAL A 92 -15.32 -6.23 20.65
N ASP A 93 -15.48 -7.04 21.67
CA ASP A 93 -15.74 -6.63 23.04
C ASP A 93 -14.44 -6.59 23.84
N THR A 94 -14.18 -5.44 24.49
CA THR A 94 -13.07 -5.23 25.41
C THR A 94 -13.43 -4.13 26.42
N LYS A 95 -12.78 -4.13 27.58
CA LYS A 95 -12.91 -3.09 28.63
C LYS A 95 -11.58 -2.45 29.01
N ASP A 96 -10.48 -3.00 28.52
CA ASP A 96 -9.12 -2.71 28.97
C ASP A 96 -8.12 -2.59 27.81
N ASN A 97 -8.58 -2.70 26.57
CA ASN A 97 -7.77 -2.73 25.35
C ASN A 97 -6.70 -3.84 25.35
N GLN A 98 -6.87 -4.89 26.17
CA GLN A 98 -5.92 -5.99 26.33
C GLN A 98 -6.58 -7.35 26.15
N ASN A 99 -7.78 -7.54 26.70
CA ASN A 99 -8.55 -8.77 26.61
C ASN A 99 -9.73 -8.52 25.66
N TYR A 100 -9.78 -9.27 24.57
CA TYR A 100 -10.78 -9.15 23.51
C TYR A 100 -11.57 -10.44 23.37
N THR A 101 -12.89 -10.31 23.26
CA THR A 101 -13.78 -11.38 22.77
C THR A 101 -14.36 -10.95 21.44
N ILE A 102 -14.20 -11.77 20.42
CA ILE A 102 -14.62 -11.48 19.05
C ILE A 102 -15.70 -12.48 18.67
N HIS A 103 -16.87 -11.94 18.31
CA HIS A 103 -18.00 -12.71 17.79
C HIS A 103 -18.13 -12.44 16.29
N LEU A 104 -18.25 -13.50 15.50
CA LEU A 104 -18.33 -13.44 14.03
C LEU A 104 -19.78 -13.60 13.55
N LYS A 105 -20.11 -12.87 12.47
CA LYS A 105 -21.34 -13.09 11.69
C LYS A 105 -21.27 -14.46 11.01
N LYS A 106 -22.37 -15.22 11.08
CA LYS A 106 -22.42 -16.64 10.67
C LYS A 106 -22.68 -16.88 9.19
N ASP A 107 -23.09 -15.84 8.46
CA ASP A 107 -23.52 -15.89 7.06
C ASP A 107 -22.42 -15.53 6.06
N TRP A 108 -21.17 -15.46 6.52
CA TRP A 108 -20.00 -15.19 5.68
C TRP A 108 -19.39 -16.48 5.13
N THR A 109 -19.06 -16.45 3.85
CA THR A 109 -18.37 -17.53 3.15
C THR A 109 -17.15 -16.99 2.40
N PHE A 110 -16.17 -17.86 2.21
CA PHE A 110 -15.16 -17.66 1.19
C PHE A 110 -15.77 -17.88 -0.21
N THR A 111 -15.05 -17.47 -1.26
CA THR A 111 -15.50 -17.56 -2.65
C THR A 111 -15.60 -18.99 -3.19
N ASP A 112 -15.06 -19.98 -2.45
CA ASP A 112 -15.24 -21.41 -2.71
C ASP A 112 -16.50 -22.00 -2.04
N GLY A 113 -17.27 -21.16 -1.32
CA GLY A 113 -18.50 -21.54 -0.61
C GLY A 113 -18.27 -22.07 0.80
N THR A 114 -17.03 -22.22 1.27
CA THR A 114 -16.76 -22.64 2.65
C THR A 114 -17.06 -21.52 3.65
N PRO A 115 -17.58 -21.82 4.85
CA PRO A 115 -17.92 -20.80 5.84
C PRO A 115 -16.67 -20.15 6.44
N VAL A 116 -16.74 -18.85 6.73
CA VAL A 116 -15.69 -18.15 7.49
C VAL A 116 -15.92 -18.38 8.98
N LYS A 117 -14.97 -19.04 9.65
CA LYS A 117 -15.03 -19.41 11.07
C LYS A 117 -13.92 -18.76 11.89
N ALA A 118 -14.08 -18.79 13.21
CA ALA A 118 -13.07 -18.33 14.18
C ALA A 118 -11.70 -18.99 13.96
N GLN A 119 -11.68 -20.28 13.63
CA GLN A 119 -10.45 -21.00 13.32
C GLN A 119 -9.68 -20.42 12.12
N ASN A 120 -10.37 -19.85 11.12
CA ASN A 120 -9.71 -19.25 9.95
C ASN A 120 -8.86 -18.03 10.32
N TYR A 121 -9.35 -17.20 11.25
CA TYR A 121 -8.59 -16.08 11.81
C TYR A 121 -7.42 -16.58 12.65
N VAL A 122 -7.69 -17.47 13.62
CA VAL A 122 -6.65 -17.94 14.55
C VAL A 122 -5.51 -18.65 13.81
N LYS A 123 -5.81 -19.50 12.81
CA LYS A 123 -4.77 -20.13 11.98
C LYS A 123 -3.99 -19.11 11.15
N ALA A 124 -4.68 -18.15 10.51
CA ALA A 124 -4.02 -17.14 9.69
C ALA A 124 -3.06 -16.27 10.52
N TRP A 125 -3.47 -15.87 11.73
CA TRP A 125 -2.66 -15.03 12.60
C TRP A 125 -1.47 -15.80 13.19
N ASN A 126 -1.65 -17.07 13.57
CA ASN A 126 -0.53 -17.92 13.99
C ASN A 126 0.44 -18.17 12.83
N PHE A 127 -0.07 -18.41 11.61
CA PHE A 127 0.77 -18.55 10.42
C PHE A 127 1.58 -17.29 10.13
N GLY A 128 0.95 -16.12 10.25
CA GLY A 128 1.58 -14.82 10.12
C GLY A 128 2.66 -14.54 11.17
N ALA A 129 2.45 -14.99 12.41
CA ALA A 129 3.36 -14.76 13.53
C ALA A 129 4.54 -15.75 13.59
N ASP A 130 4.37 -16.97 13.08
CA ASP A 130 5.38 -18.01 13.10
C ASP A 130 6.55 -17.70 12.15
N SER A 131 7.75 -17.57 12.74
CA SER A 131 8.97 -17.21 12.02
C SER A 131 9.38 -18.21 10.95
N THR A 132 8.97 -19.48 11.07
CA THR A 132 9.27 -20.51 10.07
C THR A 132 8.56 -20.26 8.74
N ASN A 133 7.50 -19.44 8.74
CA ASN A 133 6.75 -19.09 7.54
C ASN A 133 7.27 -17.82 6.83
N ALA A 134 8.23 -17.10 7.43
CA ALA A 134 8.91 -15.93 6.85
C ALA A 134 7.94 -14.85 6.31
N GLN A 135 6.89 -14.54 7.06
CA GLN A 135 5.84 -13.59 6.66
C GLN A 135 6.27 -12.14 6.90
N LEU A 136 6.20 -11.29 5.88
CA LEU A 136 6.64 -9.89 5.98
C LEU A 136 5.85 -9.05 7.00
N GLN A 137 4.61 -9.43 7.30
CA GLN A 137 3.75 -8.72 8.26
C GLN A 137 3.80 -9.29 9.69
N GLN A 138 4.76 -10.17 10.00
CA GLN A 138 4.85 -10.87 11.29
C GLN A 138 4.76 -9.93 12.51
N SER A 139 5.43 -8.77 12.45
CA SER A 139 5.51 -7.84 13.59
C SER A 139 4.17 -7.22 14.01
N PHE A 140 3.13 -7.27 13.18
CA PHE A 140 1.79 -6.81 13.57
C PHE A 140 1.15 -7.71 14.64
N PHE A 141 1.60 -8.95 14.78
CA PHE A 141 1.12 -9.87 15.82
C PHE A 141 1.87 -9.72 17.15
N ALA A 142 2.92 -8.90 17.21
CA ALA A 142 3.76 -8.70 18.41
C ALA A 142 3.00 -8.37 19.70
N PRO A 143 1.88 -7.61 19.68
CA PRO A 143 1.12 -7.35 20.89
C PRO A 143 0.46 -8.60 21.53
N ILE A 144 0.28 -9.70 20.80
CA ILE A 144 -0.47 -10.88 21.25
C ILE A 144 0.38 -11.74 22.19
N GLU A 145 -0.22 -12.19 23.31
CA GLU A 145 0.45 -13.07 24.26
C GLU A 145 0.94 -14.36 23.56
N GLY A 146 2.22 -14.69 23.75
CA GLY A 146 2.85 -15.85 23.12
C GLY A 146 3.55 -15.56 21.79
N TYR A 147 3.50 -14.33 21.25
CA TYR A 147 4.22 -13.95 20.03
C TYR A 147 5.72 -14.30 20.07
N GLU A 148 6.43 -13.94 21.15
CA GLU A 148 7.87 -14.24 21.30
C GLU A 148 8.20 -15.73 21.18
N ALA A 149 7.25 -16.61 21.53
CA ALA A 149 7.44 -18.06 21.46
C ALA A 149 7.39 -18.62 20.03
N VAL A 150 6.76 -17.87 19.09
CA VAL A 150 6.62 -18.23 17.67
C VAL A 150 7.50 -17.38 16.74
N ALA A 151 7.90 -16.17 17.16
CA ALA A 151 8.54 -15.20 16.28
C ALA A 151 10.07 -15.22 16.26
N GLY A 152 10.72 -15.84 17.25
CA GLY A 152 12.18 -15.93 17.30
C GLY A 152 12.77 -16.87 16.23
N GLU A 153 14.09 -16.77 16.00
CA GLU A 153 14.81 -17.63 15.03
C GLU A 153 14.64 -19.14 15.28
N LYS A 154 14.35 -19.52 16.54
CA LYS A 154 14.09 -20.89 16.98
C LYS A 154 12.78 -20.91 17.76
N PRO A 155 11.63 -20.97 17.08
CA PRO A 155 10.34 -20.98 17.75
C PRO A 155 10.20 -22.22 18.64
N THR A 156 9.57 -22.03 19.79
CA THR A 156 9.32 -23.10 20.78
C THR A 156 7.93 -23.71 20.62
N THR A 157 7.06 -23.05 19.86
CA THR A 157 5.72 -23.46 19.46
C THR A 157 5.38 -22.76 18.13
N HIS A 158 4.31 -23.18 17.47
CA HIS A 158 3.79 -22.56 16.23
C HIS A 158 2.49 -21.78 16.45
N GLU A 159 2.03 -21.72 17.70
CA GLU A 159 0.78 -21.03 18.07
C GLU A 159 1.00 -20.10 19.26
N MET A 160 0.47 -18.89 19.14
CA MET A 160 0.45 -17.88 20.20
C MET A 160 -0.60 -18.26 21.27
N SER A 161 -0.18 -18.29 22.53
CA SER A 161 -1.04 -18.69 23.66
C SER A 161 -2.21 -17.72 23.95
N GLY A 162 -2.10 -16.49 23.45
CA GLY A 162 -3.12 -15.44 23.54
C GLY A 162 -4.28 -15.58 22.57
N LEU A 163 -4.20 -16.48 21.58
CA LEU A 163 -5.29 -16.77 20.65
C LEU A 163 -6.02 -18.05 21.05
N LYS A 164 -7.33 -17.98 21.25
CA LYS A 164 -8.14 -19.15 21.62
C LYS A 164 -9.47 -19.15 20.91
N VAL A 165 -9.75 -20.23 20.17
CA VAL A 165 -11.08 -20.51 19.64
C VAL A 165 -11.98 -20.96 20.80
N VAL A 166 -13.15 -20.34 20.94
CA VAL A 166 -14.17 -20.71 21.92
C VAL A 166 -15.21 -21.63 21.28
N ASP A 167 -15.67 -21.26 20.09
CA ASP A 167 -16.55 -22.04 19.23
C ASP A 167 -16.36 -21.64 17.75
N ASP A 168 -17.17 -22.17 16.84
CA ASP A 168 -17.07 -21.91 15.40
C ASP A 168 -17.07 -20.43 15.01
N TYR A 169 -17.68 -19.55 15.81
CA TYR A 169 -17.87 -18.13 15.50
C TYR A 169 -17.40 -17.21 16.63
N THR A 170 -16.67 -17.73 17.61
CA THR A 170 -16.15 -16.95 18.73
C THR A 170 -14.70 -17.30 19.00
N PHE A 171 -13.84 -16.30 19.11
CA PHE A 171 -12.47 -16.46 19.62
C PHE A 171 -12.09 -15.30 20.53
N THR A 172 -11.09 -15.52 21.37
CA THR A 172 -10.52 -14.51 22.25
C THR A 172 -9.10 -14.18 21.84
N VAL A 173 -8.73 -12.92 22.03
CA VAL A 173 -7.36 -12.42 21.89
C VAL A 173 -6.93 -11.81 23.21
N LYS A 174 -5.80 -12.25 23.73
CA LYS A 174 -5.16 -11.64 24.90
C LYS A 174 -3.84 -11.01 24.48
N LEU A 175 -3.69 -9.72 24.74
CA LEU A 175 -2.46 -8.98 24.51
C LEU A 175 -1.55 -9.01 25.75
N THR A 176 -0.25 -8.78 25.55
CA THR A 176 0.75 -8.69 26.62
C THR A 176 0.55 -7.45 27.50
N GLN A 177 -0.02 -6.40 26.93
CA GLN A 177 -0.37 -5.13 27.58
C GLN A 177 -1.57 -4.48 26.85
N PRO A 178 -2.23 -3.47 27.42
CA PRO A 178 -3.18 -2.65 26.67
C PRO A 178 -2.55 -2.12 25.38
N ASN A 179 -3.32 -2.07 24.30
CA ASN A 179 -2.91 -1.46 23.05
C ASN A 179 -4.07 -0.66 22.45
N ILE A 180 -3.91 0.66 22.41
CA ILE A 180 -4.94 1.62 21.97
C ILE A 180 -5.34 1.45 20.50
N ASP A 181 -4.43 0.95 19.66
CA ASP A 181 -4.62 0.80 18.22
C ASP A 181 -5.06 -0.60 17.80
N PHE A 182 -4.93 -1.60 18.68
CA PHE A 182 -5.18 -3.00 18.28
C PHE A 182 -6.57 -3.17 17.66
N LYS A 183 -7.62 -2.61 18.27
CA LYS A 183 -8.97 -2.66 17.73
C LYS A 183 -9.11 -1.93 16.40
N LEU A 184 -8.45 -0.78 16.25
CA LEU A 184 -8.45 0.00 15.01
C LEU A 184 -7.81 -0.80 13.87
N GLY A 185 -6.70 -1.49 14.12
CA GLY A 185 -5.97 -2.29 13.14
C GLY A 185 -6.65 -3.61 12.72
N LEU A 186 -7.73 -4.05 13.36
CA LEU A 186 -8.39 -5.34 13.04
C LEU A 186 -9.07 -5.40 11.66
N GLY A 187 -9.13 -4.28 10.93
CA GLY A 187 -9.53 -4.24 9.51
C GLY A 187 -8.35 -4.44 8.54
N PHE A 188 -7.12 -4.31 9.04
CA PHE A 188 -5.91 -4.36 8.23
C PHE A 188 -5.59 -5.78 7.73
N THR A 189 -4.91 -5.84 6.59
CA THR A 189 -4.56 -7.02 5.80
C THR A 189 -4.04 -8.24 6.56
N PRO A 190 -3.04 -8.16 7.47
CA PRO A 190 -2.53 -9.36 8.14
C PRO A 190 -3.55 -10.00 9.09
N PHE A 191 -4.57 -9.25 9.53
CA PHE A 191 -5.60 -9.76 10.42
C PHE A 191 -6.79 -10.40 9.68
N LYS A 192 -6.74 -10.49 8.35
CA LYS A 192 -7.81 -11.10 7.54
C LYS A 192 -7.75 -12.63 7.59
N PRO A 193 -8.90 -13.32 7.44
CA PRO A 193 -8.96 -14.76 7.56
C PRO A 193 -8.39 -15.44 6.31
N LEU A 194 -7.83 -16.64 6.48
CA LEU A 194 -7.44 -17.52 5.38
C LEU A 194 -8.27 -18.81 5.39
N PRO A 195 -8.75 -19.28 4.22
CA PRO A 195 -9.52 -20.53 4.13
C PRO A 195 -8.62 -21.75 4.39
N ASP A 196 -9.22 -22.89 4.75
CA ASP A 196 -8.44 -24.12 5.01
C ASP A 196 -7.62 -24.57 3.79
N VAL A 197 -8.08 -24.27 2.56
CA VAL A 197 -7.39 -24.60 1.31
C VAL A 197 -5.97 -23.99 1.25
N PHE A 198 -5.78 -22.79 1.82
CA PHE A 198 -4.46 -22.15 1.90
C PHE A 198 -3.42 -23.06 2.57
N PHE A 199 -3.79 -23.67 3.71
CA PHE A 199 -2.89 -24.51 4.49
C PHE A 199 -2.66 -25.88 3.85
N THR A 200 -3.56 -26.32 2.95
CA THR A 200 -3.40 -27.59 2.22
C THR A 200 -2.62 -27.43 0.92
N GLU A 201 -2.77 -26.30 0.22
CA GLU A 201 -2.14 -26.04 -1.07
C GLU A 201 -0.77 -25.35 -0.95
N GLY A 202 -0.54 -24.65 0.16
CA GLY A 202 0.67 -23.88 0.41
C GLY A 202 0.60 -22.45 -0.13
N ALA A 203 1.38 -21.57 0.50
CA ALA A 203 1.34 -20.13 0.24
C ALA A 203 1.70 -19.74 -1.21
N GLU A 204 2.62 -20.46 -1.85
CA GLU A 204 3.02 -20.17 -3.23
C GLU A 204 1.87 -20.40 -4.21
N LYS A 205 1.25 -21.59 -4.18
CA LYS A 205 0.13 -21.93 -5.07
C LYS A 205 -1.09 -21.06 -4.77
N PHE A 206 -1.44 -20.91 -3.50
CA PHE A 206 -2.56 -20.07 -3.09
C PHE A 206 -2.35 -18.61 -3.49
N GLY A 207 -1.14 -18.06 -3.32
CA GLY A 207 -0.84 -16.67 -3.64
C GLY A 207 -1.03 -16.31 -5.12
N GLN A 208 -1.05 -17.31 -6.02
CA GLN A 208 -1.36 -17.12 -7.45
C GLN A 208 -2.87 -17.16 -7.74
N ASN A 209 -3.65 -17.87 -6.90
CA ASN A 209 -5.08 -18.07 -7.07
C ASN A 209 -5.82 -18.00 -5.71
N PRO A 210 -5.72 -16.88 -4.98
CA PRO A 210 -6.33 -16.73 -3.66
C PRO A 210 -7.85 -16.93 -3.68
N VAL A 211 -8.31 -17.71 -2.71
CA VAL A 211 -9.73 -17.82 -2.34
C VAL A 211 -9.98 -16.88 -1.17
N GLY A 212 -10.74 -15.82 -1.42
CA GLY A 212 -10.99 -14.75 -0.46
C GLY A 212 -12.43 -14.73 0.07
N ASN A 213 -12.75 -13.70 0.86
CA ASN A 213 -14.10 -13.42 1.38
C ASN A 213 -14.50 -11.95 1.18
N GLY A 214 -13.76 -11.22 0.34
CA GLY A 214 -13.89 -9.78 0.13
C GLY A 214 -14.97 -9.39 -0.88
N ALA A 215 -15.02 -8.09 -1.14
CA ALA A 215 -15.98 -7.45 -2.05
C ALA A 215 -15.80 -7.92 -3.51
N TYR A 216 -14.59 -8.31 -3.87
CA TYR A 216 -14.25 -8.89 -5.15
C TYR A 216 -13.61 -10.28 -4.96
N LYS A 217 -13.56 -11.02 -6.06
CA LYS A 217 -12.82 -12.28 -6.20
C LYS A 217 -11.98 -12.20 -7.46
N LEU A 218 -10.93 -13.02 -7.58
CA LEU A 218 -10.19 -13.11 -8.83
C LEU A 218 -11.14 -13.46 -9.99
N ALA A 219 -10.93 -12.82 -11.14
CA ALA A 219 -11.63 -13.21 -12.35
C ALA A 219 -11.29 -14.67 -12.72
N ASP A 220 -12.13 -15.32 -13.50
CA ASP A 220 -11.81 -16.64 -14.05
C ASP A 220 -10.69 -16.55 -15.10
N GLY A 221 -10.00 -17.67 -15.35
CA GLY A 221 -8.96 -17.75 -16.37
C GLY A 221 -7.66 -17.06 -15.96
N ASN A 222 -6.99 -16.37 -16.90
CA ASN A 222 -5.71 -15.70 -16.66
C ASN A 222 -5.92 -14.32 -16.01
N ALA A 223 -6.47 -14.31 -14.79
CA ALA A 223 -6.82 -13.08 -14.08
C ALA A 223 -5.60 -12.21 -13.75
N TRP A 224 -4.48 -12.84 -13.40
CA TRP A 224 -3.20 -12.18 -13.17
C TRP A 224 -2.27 -12.46 -14.34
N GLU A 225 -2.10 -11.45 -15.19
CA GLU A 225 -1.10 -11.45 -16.24
C GLU A 225 0.10 -10.63 -15.74
N HIS A 226 1.10 -11.34 -15.21
CA HIS A 226 2.25 -10.72 -14.54
C HIS A 226 2.88 -9.59 -15.36
N ASN A 227 3.11 -8.44 -14.71
CA ASN A 227 3.64 -7.21 -15.28
C ASN A 227 2.73 -6.52 -16.32
N VAL A 228 1.50 -6.98 -16.52
CA VAL A 228 0.53 -6.39 -17.46
C VAL A 228 -0.71 -5.90 -16.72
N LYS A 229 -1.42 -6.81 -16.04
CA LYS A 229 -2.66 -6.47 -15.33
C LYS A 229 -3.09 -7.56 -14.35
N LEU A 230 -3.98 -7.19 -13.43
CA LEU A 230 -4.68 -8.11 -12.55
C LEU A 230 -6.17 -7.77 -12.50
N ASN A 231 -7.02 -8.76 -12.74
CA ASN A 231 -8.46 -8.58 -12.86
C ASN A 231 -9.21 -9.26 -11.71
N VAL A 232 -10.08 -8.50 -11.06
CA VAL A 232 -11.01 -9.00 -10.04
C VAL A 232 -12.44 -8.67 -10.47
N VAL A 233 -13.37 -9.56 -10.18
CA VAL A 233 -14.81 -9.39 -10.44
C VAL A 233 -15.58 -9.37 -9.14
N LYS A 234 -16.74 -8.72 -9.14
CA LYS A 234 -17.62 -8.63 -7.98
C LYS A 234 -17.88 -10.01 -7.39
N ASN A 235 -17.73 -10.13 -6.07
CA ASN A 235 -18.13 -11.31 -5.34
C ASN A 235 -19.64 -11.21 -5.02
N PRO A 236 -20.52 -12.02 -5.63
CA PRO A 236 -21.96 -11.93 -5.42
C PRO A 236 -22.39 -12.34 -4.00
N ASP A 237 -21.55 -13.09 -3.29
CA ASP A 237 -21.84 -13.60 -1.94
C ASP A 237 -21.37 -12.64 -0.83
N TYR A 238 -20.70 -11.54 -1.18
CA TYR A 238 -20.12 -10.60 -0.23
C TYR A 238 -21.15 -9.97 0.72
N LYS A 239 -20.84 -9.94 2.02
CA LYS A 239 -21.72 -9.45 3.09
C LYS A 239 -21.20 -8.20 3.80
N GLY A 240 -20.11 -7.60 3.33
CA GLY A 240 -19.55 -6.41 3.96
C GLY A 240 -20.38 -5.14 3.73
N PRO A 241 -20.09 -4.07 4.48
CA PRO A 241 -20.82 -2.80 4.42
C PRO A 241 -20.58 -2.03 3.11
N ASP A 242 -19.46 -2.27 2.44
CA ASP A 242 -18.95 -1.59 1.26
C ASP A 242 -19.27 -2.37 -0.04
N GLN A 243 -20.56 -2.55 -0.30
CA GLN A 243 -21.01 -3.30 -1.49
C GLN A 243 -20.55 -2.64 -2.81
N PRO A 244 -19.92 -3.39 -3.74
CA PRO A 244 -19.48 -2.84 -5.02
C PRO A 244 -20.61 -2.24 -5.86
N LYS A 245 -20.42 -1.00 -6.30
CA LYS A 245 -21.24 -0.29 -7.30
C LYS A 245 -20.85 -0.60 -8.75
N ASN A 246 -19.87 -1.46 -8.95
CA ASN A 246 -19.34 -1.89 -10.23
C ASN A 246 -19.17 -3.42 -10.27
N GLY A 247 -18.92 -3.96 -11.47
CA GLY A 247 -18.83 -5.39 -11.74
C GLY A 247 -17.44 -5.98 -11.49
N GLY A 248 -16.42 -5.14 -11.32
CA GLY A 248 -15.03 -5.58 -11.14
C GLY A 248 -14.03 -4.46 -11.36
N ILE A 249 -12.77 -4.75 -11.03
CA ILE A 249 -11.63 -3.85 -11.18
C ILE A 249 -10.56 -4.54 -12.04
N SER A 250 -10.03 -3.82 -13.02
CA SER A 250 -8.84 -4.19 -13.76
C SER A 250 -7.69 -3.28 -13.34
N PHE A 251 -6.76 -3.82 -12.54
CA PHE A 251 -5.54 -3.14 -12.13
C PHE A 251 -4.53 -3.23 -13.28
N VAL A 252 -4.29 -2.13 -13.99
CA VAL A 252 -3.38 -2.07 -15.13
C VAL A 252 -1.98 -1.66 -14.67
N PHE A 253 -0.97 -2.48 -15.00
CA PHE A 253 0.40 -2.28 -14.55
C PHE A 253 1.16 -1.44 -15.58
N TYR A 254 1.16 -0.13 -15.34
CA TYR A 254 1.86 0.83 -16.20
C TYR A 254 3.35 0.87 -15.87
N SER A 255 4.18 0.92 -16.90
CA SER A 255 5.62 1.19 -16.77
C SER A 255 5.96 2.68 -16.67
N SER A 256 4.98 3.56 -16.91
CA SER A 256 5.10 5.02 -16.77
C SER A 256 3.74 5.64 -16.45
N LEU A 257 3.73 6.57 -15.49
CA LEU A 257 2.56 7.37 -15.15
C LEU A 257 2.16 8.36 -16.26
N ASP A 258 3.07 8.76 -17.15
CA ASP A 258 2.73 9.59 -18.31
C ASP A 258 1.82 8.84 -19.29
N THR A 259 2.08 7.54 -19.48
CA THR A 259 1.23 6.65 -20.29
C THR A 259 -0.14 6.49 -19.62
N ALA A 260 -0.17 6.23 -18.30
CA ALA A 260 -1.41 6.12 -17.55
C ALA A 260 -2.27 7.39 -17.63
N TYR A 261 -1.64 8.56 -17.54
CA TYR A 261 -2.31 9.85 -17.66
C TYR A 261 -2.85 10.10 -19.07
N SER A 262 -2.09 9.73 -20.11
CA SER A 262 -2.56 9.80 -21.50
C SER A 262 -3.78 8.89 -21.73
N ASP A 263 -3.77 7.69 -21.14
CA ASP A 263 -4.91 6.76 -21.20
C ASP A 263 -6.13 7.30 -20.44
N LEU A 264 -5.93 7.96 -19.29
CA LEU A 264 -7.01 8.64 -18.57
C LEU A 264 -7.64 9.74 -19.44
N GLN A 265 -6.82 10.56 -20.07
CA GLN A 265 -7.29 11.63 -20.96
C GLN A 265 -8.05 11.09 -22.17
N ALA A 266 -7.65 9.93 -22.68
CA ALA A 266 -8.30 9.26 -23.80
C ALA A 266 -9.54 8.43 -23.39
N GLY A 267 -9.80 8.24 -22.10
CA GLY A 267 -10.88 7.39 -21.58
C GLY A 267 -10.58 5.89 -21.63
N ASN A 268 -9.31 5.50 -21.80
CA ASN A 268 -8.85 4.10 -21.74
C ASN A 268 -8.56 3.63 -20.29
N LEU A 269 -8.33 4.58 -19.39
CA LEU A 269 -8.17 4.36 -17.95
C LEU A 269 -9.29 5.10 -17.20
N ASP A 270 -10.06 4.41 -16.36
CA ASP A 270 -11.20 5.01 -15.65
C ASP A 270 -10.77 5.86 -14.46
N VAL A 271 -9.78 5.41 -13.68
CA VAL A 271 -9.25 6.16 -12.53
C VAL A 271 -7.74 6.05 -12.47
N LEU A 272 -7.08 7.20 -12.31
CA LEU A 272 -5.65 7.31 -12.02
C LEU A 272 -5.46 7.88 -10.63
N ASP A 273 -4.91 7.08 -9.72
CA ASP A 273 -4.69 7.47 -8.32
C ASP A 273 -3.48 8.40 -8.12
N THR A 274 -2.63 8.53 -9.14
CA THR A 274 -1.38 9.31 -9.09
C THR A 274 -1.13 10.02 -10.42
N ILE A 275 -1.32 11.34 -10.45
CA ILE A 275 -0.95 12.19 -11.60
C ILE A 275 0.59 12.24 -11.74
N PRO A 276 1.16 12.12 -12.95
CA PRO A 276 2.60 12.22 -13.16
C PRO A 276 3.11 13.64 -12.88
N PRO A 277 4.37 13.82 -12.43
CA PRO A 277 4.95 15.14 -12.19
C PRO A 277 4.88 16.10 -13.39
N SER A 278 5.04 15.57 -14.60
CA SER A 278 4.92 16.30 -15.87
C SER A 278 3.58 17.03 -16.05
N ALA A 279 2.50 16.55 -15.39
CA ALA A 279 1.15 17.05 -15.53
C ALA A 279 0.64 17.84 -14.32
N PHE A 280 1.40 17.97 -13.22
CA PHE A 280 0.93 18.68 -12.01
C PHE A 280 0.45 20.11 -12.25
N LYS A 281 1.04 20.81 -13.23
CA LYS A 281 0.64 22.19 -13.58
C LYS A 281 -0.57 22.28 -14.50
N THR A 282 -0.98 21.17 -15.13
CA THR A 282 -2.02 21.18 -16.17
C THR A 282 -3.21 20.29 -15.85
N PHE A 283 -3.09 19.30 -14.96
CA PHE A 283 -4.12 18.28 -14.76
C PHE A 283 -5.49 18.84 -14.36
N GLU A 284 -5.56 19.88 -13.52
CA GLU A 284 -6.82 20.54 -13.17
C GLU A 284 -7.48 21.19 -14.40
N LYS A 285 -6.68 21.73 -15.32
CA LYS A 285 -7.17 22.31 -16.58
C LYS A 285 -7.56 21.21 -17.57
N ASP A 286 -6.77 20.15 -17.67
CA ASP A 286 -6.96 19.07 -18.63
C ASP A 286 -8.18 18.19 -18.26
N LEU A 287 -8.41 17.99 -16.96
CA LEU A 287 -9.46 17.13 -16.43
C LEU A 287 -10.71 17.91 -16.00
N GLY A 288 -10.59 19.19 -15.66
CA GLY A 288 -11.70 19.99 -15.13
C GLY A 288 -12.22 19.42 -13.81
N ASP A 289 -13.53 19.25 -13.70
CA ASP A 289 -14.18 18.70 -12.50
C ASP A 289 -13.81 17.23 -12.21
N ARG A 290 -13.15 16.54 -13.16
CA ARG A 290 -12.63 15.17 -12.99
C ARG A 290 -11.27 15.13 -12.31
N ALA A 291 -10.63 16.28 -12.05
CA ALA A 291 -9.41 16.34 -11.25
C ALA A 291 -9.75 16.21 -9.77
N LEU A 292 -9.10 15.26 -9.10
CA LEU A 292 -9.31 14.98 -7.68
C LEU A 292 -8.07 15.40 -6.89
N LYS A 293 -8.29 16.13 -5.79
CA LYS A 293 -7.22 16.60 -4.90
C LYS A 293 -7.62 16.46 -3.44
N THR A 294 -6.90 15.65 -2.68
CA THR A 294 -7.22 15.41 -1.26
C THR A 294 -5.96 15.17 -0.42
N PRO A 295 -5.83 15.74 0.80
CA PRO A 295 -4.79 15.34 1.74
C PRO A 295 -4.90 13.85 2.08
N THR A 296 -3.77 13.14 2.06
CA THR A 296 -3.74 11.69 2.33
C THR A 296 -2.68 11.34 3.36
N ALA A 297 -2.93 10.25 4.09
CA ALA A 297 -1.96 9.67 5.01
C ALA A 297 -0.95 8.84 4.21
N GLN A 298 -0.03 9.55 3.57
CA GLN A 298 1.12 8.97 2.89
C GLN A 298 2.32 9.87 3.14
N ASN A 299 3.50 9.28 3.26
CA ASN A 299 4.75 10.05 3.31
C ASN A 299 5.81 9.47 2.38
N GLN A 300 6.80 10.30 2.09
CA GLN A 300 7.99 9.93 1.35
C GLN A 300 9.22 10.20 2.22
N GLN A 301 10.18 9.30 2.17
CA GLN A 301 11.44 9.40 2.90
C GLN A 301 12.60 8.79 2.12
N ILE A 302 13.83 9.01 2.60
CA ILE A 302 15.02 8.30 2.12
C ILE A 302 15.52 7.39 3.24
N GLY A 303 15.54 6.10 2.97
CA GLY A 303 16.14 5.08 3.84
C GLY A 303 17.65 5.12 3.78
N ILE A 304 18.31 5.14 4.94
CA ILE A 304 19.77 5.13 5.07
C ILE A 304 20.15 4.12 6.16
N GLY A 305 20.38 2.87 5.75
CA GLY A 305 20.79 1.82 6.67
C GLY A 305 22.13 2.12 7.37
N GLU A 306 22.22 1.81 8.66
CA GLU A 306 23.45 2.02 9.43
C GLU A 306 24.59 1.08 8.99
N TYR A 307 24.24 0.01 8.27
CA TYR A 307 25.17 -0.91 7.62
C TYR A 307 25.90 -0.30 6.42
N LEU A 308 25.46 0.84 5.90
CA LEU A 308 26.12 1.51 4.77
C LEU A 308 27.45 2.13 5.24
N PRO A 309 28.51 2.09 4.41
CA PRO A 309 29.78 2.74 4.73
C PRO A 309 29.57 4.21 5.14
N HIS A 310 30.24 4.64 6.21
CA HIS A 310 30.15 5.98 6.79
C HIS A 310 28.79 6.35 7.44
N PHE A 311 27.80 5.46 7.50
CA PHE A 311 26.47 5.73 8.04
C PHE A 311 26.14 5.01 9.36
N GLY A 312 27.10 4.32 9.98
CA GLY A 312 26.95 3.74 11.31
C GLY A 312 27.39 4.66 12.46
N GLY A 313 26.82 4.45 13.64
CA GLY A 313 27.25 5.11 14.88
C GLY A 313 27.12 6.65 14.86
N GLU A 314 27.95 7.34 15.65
CA GLU A 314 27.88 8.81 15.75
C GLU A 314 28.32 9.50 14.44
N GLU A 315 29.23 8.91 13.66
CA GLU A 315 29.56 9.40 12.31
C GLU A 315 28.30 9.43 11.45
N GLY A 316 27.62 8.30 11.34
CA GLY A 316 26.44 8.17 10.51
C GLY A 316 25.30 9.07 10.92
N LYS A 317 25.03 9.18 12.21
CA LYS A 317 24.04 10.11 12.74
C LYS A 317 24.33 11.56 12.35
N LEU A 318 25.58 12.02 12.50
CA LEU A 318 25.97 13.36 12.05
C LEU A 318 25.78 13.54 10.54
N ARG A 319 26.09 12.51 9.73
CA ARG A 319 25.85 12.54 8.27
C ARG A 319 24.38 12.58 7.92
N ARG A 320 23.51 11.79 8.56
CA ARG A 320 22.06 11.79 8.31
C ARG A 320 21.44 13.15 8.67
N GLN A 321 21.85 13.75 9.79
CA GLN A 321 21.46 15.12 10.15
C GLN A 321 21.96 16.15 9.12
N ALA A 322 23.21 16.04 8.67
CA ALA A 322 23.76 16.93 7.64
C ALA A 322 23.01 16.81 6.30
N LEU A 323 22.68 15.59 5.87
CA LEU A 323 21.90 15.34 4.66
C LEU A 323 20.50 15.91 4.79
N SER A 324 19.82 15.70 5.92
CA SER A 324 18.49 16.27 6.15
C SER A 324 18.49 17.80 6.04
N LEU A 325 19.48 18.46 6.65
CA LEU A 325 19.63 19.91 6.63
C LEU A 325 20.10 20.47 5.27
N ALA A 326 20.67 19.61 4.40
CA ALA A 326 21.05 19.97 3.05
C ALA A 326 19.87 19.95 2.06
N ILE A 327 18.69 19.46 2.48
CA ILE A 327 17.50 19.32 1.63
C ILE A 327 16.51 20.46 1.92
N ASN A 328 16.27 21.29 0.92
CA ASN A 328 15.23 22.32 0.93
C ASN A 328 13.89 21.73 0.49
N ARG A 329 13.18 21.12 1.45
CA ARG A 329 11.85 20.51 1.25
C ARG A 329 10.83 21.52 0.75
N ASP A 330 10.82 22.74 1.28
CA ASP A 330 9.89 23.81 0.88
C ASP A 330 10.07 24.17 -0.62
N GLU A 331 11.32 24.27 -1.07
CA GLU A 331 11.62 24.53 -2.48
C GLU A 331 11.21 23.36 -3.38
N ILE A 332 11.54 22.13 -3.02
CA ILE A 332 11.22 20.95 -3.85
C ILE A 332 9.70 20.76 -3.95
N THR A 333 8.99 20.78 -2.82
CA THR A 333 7.52 20.63 -2.80
C THR A 333 6.80 21.71 -3.60
N LYS A 334 7.32 22.93 -3.63
CA LYS A 334 6.78 24.01 -4.45
C LYS A 334 7.14 23.89 -5.93
N THR A 335 8.39 23.58 -6.25
CA THR A 335 8.91 23.70 -7.63
C THR A 335 8.70 22.44 -8.46
N ILE A 336 8.86 21.26 -7.86
CA ILE A 336 8.72 19.96 -8.51
C ILE A 336 7.29 19.46 -8.40
N PHE A 337 6.66 19.60 -7.21
CA PHE A 337 5.35 19.01 -6.94
C PHE A 337 4.17 20.00 -7.07
N ASP A 338 4.41 21.26 -7.43
CA ASP A 338 3.37 22.30 -7.55
C ASP A 338 2.47 22.43 -6.30
N GLY A 339 3.05 22.18 -5.11
CA GLY A 339 2.32 22.21 -3.84
C GLY A 339 1.43 20.99 -3.55
N LEU A 340 1.55 19.90 -4.33
CA LEU A 340 0.86 18.63 -4.10
C LEU A 340 1.58 17.71 -3.09
N ARG A 341 2.62 18.25 -2.43
CA ARG A 341 3.35 17.61 -1.33
C ARG A 341 3.53 18.63 -0.22
N ASN A 342 3.44 18.22 1.04
CA ASN A 342 3.71 19.11 2.17
C ASN A 342 5.06 18.76 2.81
N PRO A 343 5.96 19.73 3.02
CA PRO A 343 7.24 19.51 3.70
C PRO A 343 7.07 18.80 5.05
N ALA A 344 7.77 17.67 5.22
CA ALA A 344 7.65 16.86 6.44
C ALA A 344 8.07 17.65 7.68
N LYS A 345 7.33 17.45 8.78
CA LYS A 345 7.65 17.99 10.13
C LYS A 345 7.84 16.88 11.17
N ASP A 346 7.48 15.66 10.82
CA ASP A 346 7.62 14.46 11.64
C ASP A 346 7.81 13.22 10.72
N PHE A 347 7.67 12.02 11.27
CA PHE A 347 7.82 10.74 10.54
C PHE A 347 6.46 10.16 10.09
N SER A 348 5.38 10.93 10.15
CA SER A 348 4.02 10.50 9.83
C SER A 348 3.44 11.31 8.66
N ALA A 349 2.17 11.69 8.72
CA ALA A 349 1.50 12.52 7.73
C ALA A 349 0.52 13.50 8.40
N LYS A 350 0.43 14.73 7.86
CA LYS A 350 -0.40 15.82 8.41
C LYS A 350 -1.90 15.50 8.52
N SER A 351 -2.42 14.58 7.71
CA SER A 351 -3.83 14.18 7.73
C SER A 351 -4.20 13.31 8.94
N LEU A 352 -3.21 12.79 9.69
CA LEU A 352 -3.46 11.85 10.77
C LEU A 352 -3.92 12.54 12.07
N PRO A 353 -4.81 11.89 12.84
CA PRO A 353 -5.15 12.33 14.18
C PRO A 353 -3.92 12.42 15.10
N GLY A 354 -3.80 13.52 15.83
CA GLY A 354 -2.71 13.74 16.78
C GLY A 354 -1.42 14.31 16.17
N TYR A 355 -1.42 14.66 14.88
CA TYR A 355 -0.26 15.26 14.21
C TYR A 355 0.17 16.56 14.88
N ASP A 356 1.49 16.73 15.06
CA ASP A 356 2.11 17.92 15.64
C ASP A 356 3.31 18.35 14.77
N ALA A 357 3.22 19.55 14.19
CA ALA A 357 4.31 20.12 13.40
C ALA A 357 5.42 20.76 14.26
N GLY A 358 5.21 20.90 15.57
CA GLY A 358 6.07 21.60 16.52
C GLY A 358 6.89 20.67 17.42
N LEU A 359 7.20 19.45 16.98
CA LEU A 359 7.96 18.50 17.77
C LEU A 359 9.36 19.03 18.13
N PRO A 360 9.83 18.81 19.37
CA PRO A 360 11.21 19.12 19.74
C PRO A 360 12.20 18.36 18.84
N GLY A 361 13.16 19.06 18.24
CA GLY A 361 14.14 18.48 17.31
C GLY A 361 13.73 18.56 15.83
N SER A 362 12.51 19.02 15.51
CA SER A 362 12.02 19.10 14.13
C SER A 362 12.79 20.10 13.25
N GLU A 363 13.60 20.98 13.85
CA GLU A 363 14.52 21.86 13.14
C GLU A 363 15.51 21.11 12.24
N VAL A 364 15.81 19.84 12.56
CA VAL A 364 16.67 18.98 11.73
C VAL A 364 16.06 18.66 10.35
N LEU A 365 14.75 18.83 10.19
CA LEU A 365 14.03 18.67 8.93
C LEU A 365 13.95 19.99 8.14
N GLY A 366 14.42 21.10 8.71
CA GLY A 366 14.59 22.37 8.00
C GLY A 366 15.78 22.36 7.05
N PHE A 367 15.89 23.39 6.22
CA PHE A 367 17.08 23.62 5.40
C PHE A 367 18.05 24.57 6.13
N ASP A 368 19.28 24.10 6.37
CA ASP A 368 20.37 24.90 6.90
C ASP A 368 21.71 24.42 6.31
N ALA A 369 22.09 25.01 5.19
CA ALA A 369 23.32 24.67 4.49
C ALA A 369 24.59 24.90 5.34
N ALA A 370 24.59 25.87 6.25
CA ALA A 370 25.76 26.15 7.10
C ALA A 370 25.90 25.06 8.16
N LYS A 371 24.79 24.69 8.82
CA LYS A 371 24.78 23.62 9.81
C LYS A 371 25.03 22.25 9.18
N ALA A 372 24.49 22.00 7.99
CA ALA A 372 24.77 20.78 7.22
C ALA A 372 26.28 20.58 6.99
N LYS A 373 26.99 21.62 6.52
CA LYS A 373 28.45 21.61 6.33
C LYS A 373 29.20 21.40 7.65
N GLU A 374 28.76 22.05 8.74
CA GLU A 374 29.35 21.88 10.07
C GLU A 374 29.26 20.43 10.55
N LEU A 375 28.08 19.81 10.45
CA LEU A 375 27.85 18.43 10.90
C LEU A 375 28.60 17.43 10.01
N TRP A 376 28.63 17.65 8.70
CA TRP A 376 29.42 16.81 7.78
C TRP A 376 30.92 16.88 8.09
N ALA A 377 31.45 18.07 8.39
CA ALA A 377 32.85 18.25 8.78
C ALA A 377 33.17 17.55 10.12
N LYS A 378 32.23 17.54 11.08
CA LYS A 378 32.36 16.78 12.33
C LYS A 378 32.38 15.27 12.08
N ALA A 379 31.54 14.76 11.18
CA ALA A 379 31.58 13.35 10.78
C ALA A 379 32.92 13.01 10.11
N ASP A 380 33.42 13.89 9.23
CA ASP A 380 34.73 13.74 8.57
C ASP A 380 35.92 13.75 9.54
N ALA A 381 35.77 14.36 10.73
CA ALA A 381 36.78 14.30 11.78
C ALA A 381 36.83 12.94 12.51
N ILE A 382 35.73 12.16 12.45
CA ILE A 382 35.68 10.77 12.94
C ILE A 382 36.27 9.84 11.87
N SER A 383 35.75 9.93 10.65
CA SER A 383 36.21 9.17 9.49
C SER A 383 35.95 9.98 8.23
N LYS A 384 36.97 10.19 7.39
CA LYS A 384 36.86 11.04 6.21
C LYS A 384 35.94 10.42 5.17
N TRP A 385 34.91 11.15 4.70
CA TRP A 385 34.03 10.68 3.64
C TRP A 385 34.81 10.26 2.38
N SER A 386 34.38 9.16 1.77
CA SER A 386 34.83 8.70 0.47
C SER A 386 33.68 8.04 -0.31
N GLY A 387 33.80 7.98 -1.63
CA GLY A 387 32.77 7.38 -2.50
C GLY A 387 31.68 8.36 -2.92
N SER A 388 30.51 7.80 -3.26
CA SER A 388 29.34 8.54 -3.74
C SER A 388 28.11 8.22 -2.88
N PHE A 389 27.25 9.22 -2.70
CA PHE A 389 25.97 9.05 -2.04
C PHE A 389 24.90 8.79 -3.10
N GLN A 390 24.52 7.52 -3.26
CA GLN A 390 23.52 7.11 -4.23
C GLN A 390 22.16 6.92 -3.57
N ILE A 391 21.09 7.34 -4.25
CA ILE A 391 19.71 7.06 -3.84
C ILE A 391 19.03 6.19 -4.89
N ALA A 392 18.78 4.93 -4.56
CA ALA A 392 18.05 4.02 -5.43
C ALA A 392 16.54 4.32 -5.44
N TYR A 393 15.91 4.23 -6.61
CA TYR A 393 14.49 4.48 -6.78
C TYR A 393 13.92 3.69 -7.95
N ASN A 394 12.61 3.41 -7.90
CA ASN A 394 11.89 2.77 -9.00
C ASN A 394 11.38 3.81 -10.02
N SER A 395 11.56 3.52 -11.31
CA SER A 395 11.29 4.46 -12.40
C SER A 395 9.81 4.52 -12.78
N ASP A 396 9.07 3.44 -12.54
CA ASP A 396 7.61 3.32 -12.74
C ASP A 396 6.77 4.20 -11.79
N GLY A 397 7.37 4.81 -10.75
CA GLY A 397 6.69 5.64 -9.75
C GLY A 397 6.82 7.16 -9.91
N GLY A 398 7.45 7.66 -11.00
CA GLY A 398 7.62 9.11 -11.22
C GLY A 398 8.57 9.79 -10.22
N HIS A 399 9.64 9.11 -9.79
CA HIS A 399 10.51 9.59 -8.72
C HIS A 399 11.78 10.33 -9.17
N GLN A 400 12.12 10.26 -10.46
CA GLN A 400 13.41 10.75 -10.96
C GLN A 400 13.63 12.24 -10.67
N GLU A 401 12.65 13.10 -10.97
CA GLU A 401 12.82 14.55 -10.88
C GLU A 401 13.14 15.02 -9.44
N TRP A 402 12.43 14.48 -8.44
CA TRP A 402 12.67 14.86 -7.05
C TRP A 402 13.96 14.25 -6.49
N ILE A 403 14.34 13.03 -6.91
CA ILE A 403 15.62 12.42 -6.55
C ILE A 403 16.78 13.25 -7.10
N ASP A 404 16.70 13.66 -8.36
CA ASP A 404 17.72 14.50 -8.99
C ASP A 404 17.83 15.85 -8.27
N ALA A 405 16.70 16.46 -7.90
CA ALA A 405 16.69 17.71 -7.11
C ALA A 405 17.35 17.53 -5.73
N VAL A 406 17.01 16.47 -4.99
CA VAL A 406 17.62 16.15 -3.69
C VAL A 406 19.13 15.92 -3.82
N CYS A 407 19.55 15.07 -4.76
CA CYS A 407 20.96 14.78 -5.02
C CYS A 407 21.75 16.05 -5.39
N ASN A 408 21.16 16.92 -6.22
CA ASN A 408 21.77 18.20 -6.59
C ASN A 408 21.92 19.14 -5.39
N GLN A 409 20.92 19.25 -4.51
CA GLN A 409 21.01 20.06 -3.30
C GLN A 409 22.07 19.53 -2.33
N ILE A 410 22.15 18.20 -2.13
CA ILE A 410 23.18 17.53 -1.33
C ILE A 410 24.57 17.82 -1.91
N LYS A 411 24.77 17.59 -3.21
CA LYS A 411 26.03 17.82 -3.92
C LYS A 411 26.49 19.26 -3.80
N ASN A 412 25.60 20.22 -4.07
CA ASN A 412 25.92 21.65 -4.02
C ASN A 412 26.19 22.15 -2.59
N THR A 413 25.51 21.58 -1.59
CA THR A 413 25.67 21.97 -0.19
C THR A 413 26.90 21.35 0.44
N LEU A 414 27.13 20.05 0.27
CA LEU A 414 28.18 19.31 0.98
C LEU A 414 29.45 19.10 0.15
N GLY A 415 29.40 19.32 -1.16
CA GLY A 415 30.54 19.13 -2.05
C GLY A 415 30.93 17.66 -2.27
N ILE A 416 30.00 16.73 -2.06
CA ILE A 416 30.18 15.29 -2.28
C ILE A 416 29.57 14.87 -3.62
N ASP A 417 30.01 13.72 -4.16
CA ASP A 417 29.30 13.09 -5.28
C ASP A 417 27.97 12.49 -4.78
N ALA A 418 26.86 12.93 -5.38
CA ALA A 418 25.53 12.42 -5.07
C ALA A 418 24.69 12.33 -6.36
N HIS A 419 24.03 11.20 -6.58
CA HIS A 419 23.21 10.94 -7.77
C HIS A 419 22.20 9.81 -7.56
N GLY A 420 21.15 9.77 -8.38
CA GLY A 420 20.16 8.69 -8.35
C GLY A 420 20.72 7.37 -8.91
N ALA A 421 20.17 6.24 -8.43
CA ALA A 421 20.44 4.89 -8.92
C ALA A 421 19.12 4.23 -9.37
N PRO A 422 18.64 4.49 -10.60
CA PRO A 422 17.34 4.01 -11.05
C PRO A 422 17.29 2.48 -11.14
N ALA A 423 16.20 1.91 -10.68
CA ALA A 423 15.73 0.57 -11.04
C ALA A 423 14.44 0.68 -11.89
N PRO A 424 14.23 -0.21 -12.86
CA PRO A 424 13.02 -0.25 -13.65
C PRO A 424 11.72 -0.28 -12.84
N THR A 425 11.60 -1.20 -11.88
CA THR A 425 10.32 -1.48 -11.21
C THR A 425 10.36 -1.33 -9.70
N PHE A 426 9.19 -1.04 -9.12
CA PHE A 426 9.00 -1.00 -7.68
C PHE A 426 9.35 -2.34 -7.00
N LYS A 427 8.90 -3.45 -7.60
CA LYS A 427 9.23 -4.81 -7.14
C LYS A 427 10.74 -5.03 -7.02
N GLN A 428 11.53 -4.59 -8.00
CA GLN A 428 12.98 -4.78 -7.97
C GLN A 428 13.64 -4.07 -6.77
N ILE A 429 13.24 -2.81 -6.48
CA ILE A 429 13.76 -2.10 -5.31
C ILE A 429 13.32 -2.82 -4.03
N ARG A 430 12.04 -3.19 -3.92
CA ARG A 430 11.54 -3.91 -2.74
C ARG A 430 12.28 -5.23 -2.52
N ASP A 431 12.55 -6.00 -3.56
CA ASP A 431 13.31 -7.26 -3.44
C ASP A 431 14.73 -7.00 -2.91
N GLN A 432 15.43 -5.98 -3.42
CA GLN A 432 16.78 -5.63 -2.97
C GLN A 432 16.82 -5.19 -1.51
N VAL A 433 15.81 -4.42 -1.08
CA VAL A 433 15.67 -3.94 0.30
C VAL A 433 15.31 -5.09 1.25
N THR A 434 14.27 -5.87 0.94
CA THR A 434 13.84 -7.01 1.75
C THR A 434 14.96 -8.05 1.90
N GLN A 435 15.74 -8.31 0.85
CA GLN A 435 16.85 -9.28 0.88
C GLN A 435 18.17 -8.69 1.41
N ARG A 436 18.19 -7.42 1.84
CA ARG A 436 19.39 -6.70 2.31
C ARG A 436 20.56 -6.70 1.31
N THR A 437 20.24 -6.79 0.02
CA THR A 437 21.23 -6.74 -1.08
C THR A 437 21.47 -5.33 -1.59
N ILE A 438 20.58 -4.38 -1.29
CA ILE A 438 20.78 -2.96 -1.59
C ILE A 438 22.03 -2.42 -0.90
N LYS A 439 22.82 -1.59 -1.60
CA LYS A 439 24.11 -1.03 -1.11
C LYS A 439 24.17 0.50 -1.16
N THR A 440 23.02 1.13 -1.37
CA THR A 440 22.86 2.57 -1.50
C THR A 440 21.82 3.03 -0.47
N ALA A 441 21.67 4.34 -0.29
CA ALA A 441 20.39 4.84 0.23
C ALA A 441 19.28 4.53 -0.78
N PHE A 442 18.03 4.60 -0.37
CA PHE A 442 16.90 4.30 -1.25
C PHE A 442 15.71 5.17 -0.93
N ARG A 443 14.90 5.50 -1.94
CA ARG A 443 13.56 6.05 -1.68
C ARG A 443 12.81 5.06 -0.80
N SER A 444 11.97 5.54 0.10
CA SER A 444 10.96 4.77 0.81
C SER A 444 9.77 5.69 1.08
N GLY A 445 8.73 5.14 1.66
CA GLY A 445 7.51 5.86 1.98
C GLY A 445 6.50 4.92 2.58
N TRP A 446 5.61 5.48 3.38
CA TRP A 446 4.53 4.74 4.01
C TRP A 446 3.19 5.23 3.49
N GLN A 447 2.30 4.30 3.18
CA GLN A 447 0.88 4.55 2.97
C GLN A 447 0.16 3.97 4.18
N GLY A 448 -0.66 4.78 4.84
CA GLY A 448 -1.28 4.36 6.09
C GLY A 448 -2.20 3.15 5.92
N ASP A 449 -2.06 2.19 6.84
CA ASP A 449 -2.86 0.96 6.87
C ASP A 449 -4.16 1.14 7.68
N TYR A 450 -4.10 2.01 8.69
CA TYR A 450 -5.22 2.55 9.46
C TYR A 450 -4.82 3.91 10.07
N PRO A 451 -5.76 4.84 10.34
CA PRO A 451 -5.43 6.24 10.59
C PRO A 451 -4.85 6.48 12.00
N SER A 452 -3.60 6.09 12.21
CA SER A 452 -2.83 6.30 13.44
C SER A 452 -1.38 6.67 13.15
N ILE A 453 -0.82 7.61 13.92
CA ILE A 453 0.62 7.92 13.87
C ILE A 453 1.45 6.73 14.37
N LEU A 454 0.97 5.97 15.35
CA LEU A 454 1.70 4.81 15.86
C LEU A 454 1.89 3.75 14.76
N GLU A 455 0.92 3.61 13.86
CA GLU A 455 0.98 2.76 12.68
C GLU A 455 2.09 3.21 11.71
N PHE A 456 2.34 4.52 11.57
CA PHE A 456 3.46 5.00 10.76
C PHE A 456 4.82 4.76 11.42
N LEU A 457 4.87 4.50 12.74
CA LEU A 457 6.12 4.37 13.48
C LEU A 457 6.49 2.92 13.80
N GLN A 458 5.53 2.11 14.24
CA GLN A 458 5.77 0.75 14.74
C GLN A 458 6.35 -0.17 13.66
N PRO A 459 5.75 -0.32 12.46
CA PRO A 459 6.23 -1.25 11.44
C PRO A 459 7.60 -0.87 10.86
N GLN A 460 7.97 0.41 10.95
CA GLN A 460 9.17 0.96 10.31
C GLN A 460 10.36 1.12 11.26
N PHE A 461 10.14 1.42 12.54
CA PHE A 461 11.23 1.83 13.42
C PHE A 461 11.37 1.01 14.69
N ILE A 462 10.38 0.19 15.07
CA ILE A 462 10.58 -0.70 16.22
C ILE A 462 11.63 -1.76 15.86
N THR A 463 12.48 -2.11 16.83
CA THR A 463 13.52 -3.12 16.60
C THR A 463 12.89 -4.43 16.11
N GLY A 464 13.36 -4.92 14.97
CA GLY A 464 12.94 -6.21 14.40
C GLY A 464 11.62 -6.23 13.63
N ALA A 465 11.00 -5.08 13.36
CA ALA A 465 9.81 -5.06 12.50
C ALA A 465 10.11 -5.36 11.03
N GLY A 466 9.15 -5.96 10.34
CA GLY A 466 9.32 -6.45 8.96
C GLY A 466 9.51 -5.36 7.90
N ALA A 467 9.08 -4.13 8.18
CA ALA A 467 9.28 -2.96 7.30
C ALA A 467 10.36 -2.00 7.83
N ASN A 468 11.13 -2.39 8.86
CA ASN A 468 12.33 -1.70 9.28
C ASN A 468 13.46 -2.01 8.30
N ASP A 469 13.45 -1.31 7.18
CA ASP A 469 14.34 -1.55 6.03
C ASP A 469 15.78 -1.04 6.26
N GLU A 470 15.95 -0.11 7.20
CA GLU A 470 17.23 0.49 7.57
C GLU A 470 17.95 -0.27 8.70
N ASP A 471 17.31 -1.31 9.26
CA ASP A 471 17.76 -2.08 10.42
C ASP A 471 18.02 -1.18 11.65
N TYR A 472 17.20 -0.14 11.85
CA TYR A 472 17.29 0.77 12.99
C TYR A 472 16.94 0.05 14.31
N THR A 473 17.70 0.35 15.36
CA THR A 473 17.40 -0.12 16.71
C THR A 473 17.68 0.98 17.73
N ASN A 474 16.72 1.25 18.61
CA ASN A 474 16.93 2.10 19.78
C ASN A 474 15.97 1.69 20.91
N PRO A 475 16.48 1.07 21.99
CA PRO A 475 15.65 0.63 23.11
C PRO A 475 14.85 1.76 23.78
N ALA A 476 15.32 3.01 23.71
CA ALA A 476 14.58 4.16 24.24
C ALA A 476 13.37 4.51 23.36
N PHE A 477 13.52 4.38 22.04
CA PHE A 477 12.41 4.53 21.10
C PHE A 477 11.40 3.41 21.31
N ASP A 478 11.84 2.14 21.29
CA ASP A 478 10.97 0.97 21.47
C ASP A 478 10.15 1.06 22.77
N LYS A 479 10.81 1.42 23.87
CA LYS A 479 10.15 1.63 25.16
C LYS A 479 9.11 2.75 25.08
N LYS A 480 9.45 3.89 24.49
CA LYS A 480 8.56 5.05 24.43
C LYS A 480 7.35 4.80 23.53
N LEU A 481 7.54 4.11 22.42
CA LEU A 481 6.46 3.71 21.52
C LEU A 481 5.52 2.71 22.21
N ASN A 482 6.06 1.73 22.95
CA ASN A 482 5.27 0.80 23.75
C ASN A 482 4.45 1.50 24.86
N GLU A 483 5.02 2.52 25.52
CA GLU A 483 4.26 3.36 26.46
C GLU A 483 3.10 4.09 25.76
N ALA A 484 3.31 4.59 24.54
CA ALA A 484 2.27 5.28 23.76
C ALA A 484 1.14 4.34 23.33
N LEU A 485 1.47 3.11 22.92
CA LEU A 485 0.51 2.05 22.61
C LEU A 485 -0.30 1.64 23.85
N ALA A 486 0.34 1.57 25.02
CA ALA A 486 -0.31 1.18 26.29
C ALA A 486 -1.17 2.28 26.94
N ALA A 487 -1.23 3.48 26.36
CA ALA A 487 -2.06 4.56 26.86
C ALA A 487 -3.56 4.20 26.80
N THR A 488 -4.33 4.65 27.78
CA THR A 488 -5.78 4.36 27.85
C THR A 488 -6.64 5.45 27.22
N ASP A 489 -6.04 6.54 26.74
CA ASP A 489 -6.72 7.63 26.06
C ASP A 489 -5.84 8.24 24.94
N PRO A 490 -6.45 8.79 23.87
CA PRO A 490 -5.71 9.34 22.74
C PRO A 490 -4.78 10.51 23.09
N ALA A 491 -5.16 11.39 24.02
CA ALA A 491 -4.36 12.57 24.34
C ALA A 491 -3.04 12.19 25.02
N THR A 492 -3.07 11.22 25.94
CA THR A 492 -1.87 10.64 26.54
C THR A 492 -1.03 9.91 25.49
N SER A 493 -1.67 9.12 24.61
CA SER A 493 -0.97 8.42 23.52
C SER A 493 -0.22 9.40 22.62
N TYR A 494 -0.87 10.44 22.10
CA TYR A 494 -0.24 11.44 21.22
C TYR A 494 0.95 12.14 21.86
N LYS A 495 0.87 12.48 23.15
CA LYS A 495 2.00 13.07 23.87
C LYS A 495 3.20 12.12 23.97
N LEU A 496 2.96 10.83 24.19
CA LEU A 496 4.02 9.82 24.25
C LEU A 496 4.58 9.52 22.85
N THR A 497 3.73 9.50 21.82
CA THR A 497 4.13 9.40 20.41
C THR A 497 5.03 10.56 20.02
N ALA A 498 4.69 11.80 20.39
CA ALA A 498 5.55 12.97 20.18
C ALA A 498 6.95 12.83 20.83
N GLN A 499 7.02 12.23 22.03
CA GLN A 499 8.30 11.92 22.68
C GLN A 499 9.08 10.82 21.96
N ALA A 500 8.41 9.81 21.40
CA ALA A 500 9.05 8.78 20.58
C ALA A 500 9.64 9.40 19.30
N GLN A 501 8.87 10.26 18.62
CA GLN A 501 9.32 10.96 17.42
C GLN A 501 10.51 11.91 17.71
N ALA A 502 10.58 12.54 18.88
CA ALA A 502 11.75 13.33 19.27
C ALA A 502 13.06 12.50 19.35
N ILE A 503 12.96 11.20 19.68
CA ILE A 503 14.10 10.27 19.62
C ILE A 503 14.49 10.03 18.15
N LEU A 504 13.50 9.76 17.28
CA LEU A 504 13.75 9.58 15.84
C LEU A 504 14.33 10.84 15.19
N LEU A 505 13.88 12.05 15.56
CA LEU A 505 14.42 13.32 15.05
C LEU A 505 15.90 13.51 15.44
N LYS A 506 16.33 12.93 16.55
CA LYS A 506 17.74 12.95 16.96
C LYS A 506 18.58 11.95 16.17
N ASP A 507 18.05 10.76 15.90
CA ASP A 507 18.79 9.66 15.29
C ASP A 507 18.73 9.65 13.75
N LEU A 508 17.62 10.15 13.19
CA LEU A 508 17.24 10.18 11.78
C LEU A 508 17.57 8.87 11.05
N PRO A 509 16.95 7.72 11.42
CA PRO A 509 17.18 6.46 10.69
C PRO A 509 16.79 6.56 9.21
N VAL A 510 15.79 7.40 8.93
CA VAL A 510 15.38 7.83 7.60
C VAL A 510 15.45 9.36 7.51
N LEU A 511 15.40 9.90 6.29
CA LEU A 511 15.18 11.32 6.05
C LEU A 511 13.72 11.55 5.63
N PRO A 512 12.81 11.98 6.52
CA PRO A 512 11.45 12.37 6.14
C PRO A 512 11.50 13.51 5.12
N LEU A 513 10.77 13.44 4.02
CA LEU A 513 10.80 14.45 2.96
C LEU A 513 9.51 15.27 2.92
N TRP A 514 8.39 14.59 2.69
CA TRP A 514 7.08 15.21 2.57
C TRP A 514 5.94 14.21 2.74
N ASP A 515 4.78 14.71 3.13
CA ASP A 515 3.51 14.00 3.02
C ASP A 515 2.72 14.45 1.78
N TYR A 516 1.58 13.79 1.53
CA TYR A 516 0.88 13.88 0.25
C TYR A 516 -0.39 14.73 0.36
N THR A 517 -0.56 15.63 -0.61
CA THR A 517 -1.88 16.01 -1.09
C THR A 517 -2.05 15.28 -2.40
N ASN A 518 -2.77 14.15 -2.36
CA ASN A 518 -2.89 13.30 -3.52
C ASN A 518 -3.53 14.04 -4.68
N ALA A 519 -2.98 13.81 -5.88
CA ALA A 519 -3.51 14.31 -7.14
C ALA A 519 -3.91 13.09 -7.95
N ALA A 520 -5.19 12.99 -8.27
CA ALA A 520 -5.78 11.89 -8.97
C ALA A 520 -6.74 12.41 -10.04
N GLY A 521 -7.28 11.51 -10.86
CA GLY A 521 -8.28 11.87 -11.84
C GLY A 521 -9.15 10.71 -12.26
N GLU A 522 -10.33 11.05 -12.77
CA GLU A 522 -11.30 10.09 -13.30
C GLU A 522 -11.63 10.36 -14.78
N ALA A 523 -12.08 9.33 -15.49
CA ALA A 523 -12.57 9.45 -16.86
C ALA A 523 -13.97 10.07 -16.91
N GLU A 524 -14.41 10.49 -18.10
CA GLU A 524 -15.77 10.98 -18.30
C GLU A 524 -16.80 9.87 -18.02
N GLY A 525 -17.88 10.19 -17.30
CA GLY A 525 -18.90 9.22 -16.89
C GLY A 525 -18.48 8.30 -15.74
N VAL A 526 -17.30 8.51 -15.14
CA VAL A 526 -16.86 7.83 -13.92
C VAL A 526 -17.02 8.75 -12.72
N THR A 527 -17.38 8.18 -11.57
CA THR A 527 -17.36 8.87 -10.28
C THR A 527 -16.58 8.03 -9.28
N ALA A 528 -15.48 8.58 -8.79
CA ALA A 528 -14.56 7.96 -7.85
C ALA A 528 -14.33 8.87 -6.63
N GLU A 529 -14.00 8.23 -5.51
CA GLU A 529 -13.55 8.91 -4.29
C GLU A 529 -12.16 8.38 -3.96
N ILE A 530 -11.25 9.28 -3.59
CA ILE A 530 -9.92 8.91 -3.09
C ILE A 530 -10.00 8.84 -1.57
N GLY A 531 -9.71 7.66 -1.02
CA GLY A 531 -9.71 7.41 0.40
C GLY A 531 -8.57 8.13 1.14
N TRP A 532 -8.67 8.16 2.46
CA TRP A 532 -7.76 8.83 3.39
C TRP A 532 -6.29 8.43 3.21
N GLN A 533 -6.03 7.20 2.77
CA GLN A 533 -4.70 6.65 2.49
C GLN A 533 -4.21 6.89 1.05
N GLY A 534 -5.03 7.53 0.21
CA GLY A 534 -4.67 7.88 -1.18
C GLY A 534 -4.91 6.80 -2.22
N LEU A 535 -5.70 5.77 -1.91
CA LEU A 535 -6.20 4.81 -2.89
C LEU A 535 -7.64 5.15 -3.29
N PRO A 536 -8.07 4.84 -4.53
CA PRO A 536 -9.47 4.89 -4.89
C PRO A 536 -10.29 3.98 -3.98
N TYR A 537 -11.45 4.46 -3.53
CA TYR A 537 -12.42 3.64 -2.81
C TYR A 537 -13.15 2.74 -3.81
N TYR A 538 -12.51 1.62 -4.19
CA TYR A 538 -12.87 0.80 -5.37
C TYR A 538 -14.33 0.37 -5.42
N THR A 539 -14.90 -0.05 -4.29
CA THR A 539 -16.31 -0.48 -4.19
C THR A 539 -17.29 0.67 -4.41
N GLY A 540 -16.87 1.91 -4.14
CA GLY A 540 -17.64 3.13 -4.33
C GLY A 540 -17.61 3.69 -5.76
N ILE A 541 -16.71 3.22 -6.62
CA ILE A 541 -16.58 3.73 -8.00
C ILE A 541 -17.82 3.32 -8.82
N ALA A 542 -18.40 4.29 -9.54
CA ALA A 542 -19.50 4.06 -10.46
C ALA A 542 -19.16 4.56 -11.87
N LYS A 543 -19.73 3.92 -12.89
CA LYS A 543 -19.57 4.28 -14.31
C LYS A 543 -20.94 4.35 -14.98
N SER A 544 -21.31 5.49 -15.56
CA SER A 544 -22.65 5.78 -16.11
C SER A 544 -22.72 5.73 -17.62
#